data_AF-A0A820R1D3-F1
#
_entry.id   AF-A0A820R1D3-F1
#
_cell.length_a   1.000
_cell.length_b   1.000
_cell.length_c   1.000
_cell.angle_alpha   90.00
_cell.angle_beta   90.00
_cell.angle_gamma   90.00
#
_symmetry.space_group_name_H-M   'P 1'
#
loop_
_entity.id
_entity.type
_entity.pdbx_description
1 polymer ?
#
loop_
_entity_poly.entity_id
_entity_poly.type
_entity_poly.pdbx_seq_one_letter_code
_entity_poly.pdbx_strand_id
1 'polypeptide(L)'
;MTLSDFRQKYIVKCNTTSKLSSPAGLVYDEANQDLYIANSATATSTVMKWHIGDQNATVIAGTSGSPGNSTTQLNTPLGIALDQWKNLYVADRP
;
A
#
# COMPACT_ATOMS: atom_id res chain seq x y z
N MET A 1 31.36 -6.08 0.06
CA MET A 1 29.92 -5.79 -0.05
C MET A 1 29.77 -4.69 -1.10
N THR A 2 29.61 -5.07 -2.35
CA THR A 2 29.47 -4.13 -3.47
C THR A 2 28.01 -3.74 -3.63
N LEU A 3 27.72 -2.54 -4.16
CA LEU A 3 26.34 -2.09 -4.41
C LEU A 3 25.52 -3.07 -5.28
N SER A 4 26.17 -3.99 -5.99
CA SER A 4 25.54 -5.09 -6.75
C SER A 4 24.80 -6.12 -5.88
N ASP A 5 25.10 -6.18 -4.57
CA ASP A 5 24.44 -7.09 -3.62
C ASP A 5 23.11 -6.53 -3.07
N PHE A 6 22.84 -5.24 -3.27
CA PHE A 6 21.48 -4.72 -3.23
C PHE A 6 20.76 -5.24 -4.47
N ARG A 7 20.35 -6.51 -4.43
CA ARG A 7 19.34 -7.01 -5.36
C ARG A 7 18.23 -5.98 -5.36
N GLN A 8 17.96 -5.44 -6.53
CA GLN A 8 16.81 -4.62 -6.88
C GLN A 8 15.55 -5.50 -6.81
N LYS A 9 15.37 -6.23 -5.70
CA LYS A 9 14.57 -7.44 -5.60
C LYS A 9 13.09 -7.09 -5.66
N TYR A 10 12.71 -5.91 -5.17
CA TYR A 10 11.31 -5.51 -4.96
C TYR A 10 11.06 -4.03 -5.24
N ILE A 11 11.58 -3.46 -6.33
CA ILE A 11 11.00 -2.19 -6.81
C ILE A 11 9.60 -2.51 -7.32
N VAL A 12 8.57 -2.19 -6.54
CA VAL A 12 7.18 -2.27 -7.01
C VAL A 12 6.98 -1.15 -8.03
N LYS A 13 7.16 -1.50 -9.31
CA LYS A 13 6.84 -0.63 -10.43
C LYS A 13 5.35 -0.73 -10.70
N CYS A 14 4.63 0.34 -10.41
CA CYS A 14 3.25 0.53 -10.82
C CYS A 14 3.14 0.33 -12.35
N ASN A 15 2.24 -0.53 -12.80
CA ASN A 15 1.86 -0.66 -14.20
C ASN A 15 0.57 0.15 -14.48
N THR A 16 0.02 0.06 -15.68
CA THR A 16 -1.16 0.85 -16.08
C THR A 16 -2.41 0.56 -15.25
N THR A 17 -2.48 -0.61 -14.61
CA THR A 17 -3.63 -1.11 -13.83
C THR A 17 -3.49 -0.89 -12.33
N SER A 18 -2.28 -0.71 -11.81
CA SER A 18 -2.00 -0.55 -10.37
C SER A 18 -1.21 0.72 -10.10
N LYS A 19 -1.86 1.87 -10.28
CA LYS A 19 -1.22 3.18 -10.11
C LYS A 19 -1.15 3.60 -8.64
N LEU A 20 0.06 3.88 -8.18
CA LEU A 20 0.26 4.64 -6.95
C LEU A 20 0.25 6.13 -7.28
N SER A 21 -0.48 6.89 -6.48
CA SER A 21 -0.56 8.34 -6.52
C SER A 21 -0.33 8.85 -5.10
N SER A 22 0.83 9.47 -4.90
CA SER A 22 1.30 9.90 -3.57
C SER A 22 1.36 8.76 -2.54
N PRO A 23 2.20 7.71 -2.75
CA PRO A 23 2.41 6.71 -1.71
C PRO A 23 3.04 7.35 -0.46
N ALA A 24 2.48 7.08 0.72
CA ALA A 24 2.88 7.75 1.96
C ALA A 24 3.62 6.84 2.95
N GLY A 25 3.06 5.65 3.21
CA GLY A 25 3.61 4.66 4.13
C GLY A 25 3.58 3.26 3.55
N LEU A 26 4.48 2.39 4.01
CA LEU A 26 4.52 0.99 3.61
C LEU A 26 4.79 0.08 4.80
N VAL A 27 4.31 -1.16 4.71
CA VAL A 27 4.68 -2.23 5.64
C VAL A 27 4.80 -3.54 4.85
N TYR A 28 5.82 -4.33 5.20
CA TYR A 28 6.08 -5.62 4.58
C TYR A 28 5.73 -6.74 5.58
N ASP A 29 4.89 -7.67 5.14
CA ASP A 29 4.64 -8.92 5.83
C ASP A 29 5.55 -10.01 5.28
N GLU A 30 6.64 -10.29 6.00
CA GLU A 30 7.60 -11.31 5.59
C GLU A 30 7.01 -12.72 5.56
N ALA A 31 6.05 -13.03 6.43
CA ALA A 31 5.48 -14.37 6.53
C ALA A 31 4.66 -14.73 5.28
N ASN A 32 3.91 -13.75 4.74
CA ASN A 32 3.09 -13.92 3.55
C ASN A 32 3.73 -13.35 2.28
N GLN A 33 4.90 -12.73 2.39
CA GLN A 33 5.55 -11.98 1.32
C GLN A 33 4.59 -10.95 0.68
N ASP A 34 3.88 -10.20 1.51
CA ASP A 34 2.94 -9.16 1.06
C ASP A 34 3.47 -7.77 1.41
N LEU A 35 3.44 -6.85 0.46
CA LEU A 35 3.74 -5.44 0.64
C LEU A 35 2.45 -4.62 0.61
N TYR A 36 2.23 -3.87 1.67
CA TYR A 36 1.09 -2.96 1.81
C TYR A 36 1.61 -1.53 1.65
N ILE A 37 0.87 -0.71 0.90
CA ILE A 37 1.21 0.69 0.66
C ILE A 37 -0.04 1.55 0.87
N ALA A 38 0.09 2.58 1.70
CA ALA A 38 -0.90 3.65 1.81
C ALA A 38 -0.77 4.56 0.58
N ASN A 39 -1.84 4.66 -0.18
CA ASN A 39 -1.94 5.47 -1.39
C ASN A 39 -2.77 6.71 -1.06
N SER A 40 -2.11 7.84 -0.83
CA SER A 40 -2.72 8.97 -0.10
C SER A 40 -3.27 10.09 -0.99
N ALA A 41 -3.24 9.94 -2.31
CA ALA A 41 -3.75 11.00 -3.19
C ALA A 41 -5.26 11.16 -3.04
N THR A 42 -5.70 12.43 -3.08
CA THR A 42 -7.09 12.84 -2.84
C THR A 42 -8.12 12.08 -3.69
N ALA A 43 -7.81 11.76 -4.94
CA ALA A 43 -8.73 11.03 -5.82
C ALA A 43 -8.64 9.50 -5.66
N THR A 44 -7.61 8.97 -5.01
CA THR A 44 -7.33 7.53 -4.94
C THR A 44 -6.85 7.12 -3.54
N SER A 45 -7.55 7.59 -2.50
CA SER A 45 -7.26 7.28 -1.11
C SER A 45 -7.57 5.80 -0.83
N THR A 46 -6.54 4.97 -0.91
CA THR A 46 -6.64 3.50 -0.79
C THR A 46 -5.47 2.93 -0.01
N VAL A 47 -5.63 1.70 0.47
CA VAL A 47 -4.49 0.84 0.79
C VAL A 47 -4.38 -0.23 -0.29
N MET A 48 -3.19 -0.33 -0.85
CA MET A 48 -2.83 -1.24 -1.93
C MET A 48 -1.97 -2.38 -1.38
N LYS A 49 -2.22 -3.61 -1.82
CA LYS A 49 -1.43 -4.79 -1.48
C LYS A 49 -0.82 -5.42 -2.73
N TRP A 50 0.48 -5.67 -2.71
CA TRP A 50 1.18 -6.53 -3.66
C TRP A 50 1.64 -7.80 -2.96
N HIS A 51 1.39 -8.96 -3.55
CA HIS A 51 2.22 -10.11 -3.25
C HIS A 51 3.57 -9.94 -3.98
N ILE A 52 4.65 -10.31 -3.33
CA ILE A 52 5.97 -10.15 -3.91
C ILE A 52 6.13 -11.00 -5.18
N GLY A 53 6.47 -10.33 -6.29
CA GLY A 53 6.58 -10.94 -7.61
C GLY A 53 5.35 -10.68 -8.50
N ASP A 54 4.23 -10.25 -7.91
CA ASP A 54 3.05 -9.85 -8.68
C ASP A 54 3.30 -8.53 -9.43
N GLN A 55 2.73 -8.45 -10.62
CA GLN A 55 2.75 -7.23 -11.43
C GLN A 55 1.68 -6.23 -11.00
N ASN A 56 0.61 -6.70 -10.35
CA ASN A 56 -0.57 -5.92 -10.01
C ASN A 56 -0.78 -5.88 -8.50
N ALA A 57 -1.29 -4.76 -8.01
CA ALA A 57 -1.83 -4.65 -6.67
C ALA A 57 -3.31 -5.02 -6.63
N THR A 58 -3.75 -5.27 -5.42
CA THR A 58 -5.17 -5.28 -5.03
C THR A 58 -5.45 -4.11 -4.09
N VAL A 59 -6.59 -3.45 -4.26
CA VAL A 59 -7.11 -2.52 -3.25
C VAL A 59 -7.71 -3.36 -2.13
N ILE A 60 -7.24 -3.16 -0.91
CA ILE A 60 -7.75 -3.90 0.27
C ILE A 60 -8.53 -3.00 1.24
N ALA A 61 -8.41 -1.68 1.11
CA ALA A 61 -9.17 -0.71 1.87
C ALA A 61 -9.29 0.62 1.09
N GLY A 62 -10.36 1.36 1.35
CA GLY A 62 -10.71 2.58 0.63
C GLY A 62 -11.36 2.31 -0.73
N THR A 63 -12.03 3.33 -1.27
CA THR A 63 -12.68 3.26 -2.58
C THR A 63 -12.10 4.34 -3.48
N SER A 64 -11.39 3.91 -4.53
CA SER A 64 -10.81 4.82 -5.52
C SER A 64 -11.90 5.71 -6.14
N GLY A 65 -11.64 7.01 -6.24
CA GLY A 65 -12.60 8.01 -6.72
C GLY A 65 -13.66 8.43 -5.71
N SER A 66 -13.66 7.86 -4.50
CA SER A 66 -14.65 8.16 -3.46
C SER A 66 -13.99 8.29 -2.07
N PRO A 67 -13.12 9.30 -1.88
CA PRO A 67 -12.54 9.56 -0.56
C PRO A 67 -13.62 10.00 0.43
N GLY A 68 -13.41 9.72 1.71
CA GLY A 68 -14.34 10.13 2.75
C GLY A 68 -14.14 9.38 4.07
N ASN A 69 -15.04 9.64 5.02
CA ASN A 69 -14.96 9.16 6.39
C ASN A 69 -15.96 8.03 6.70
N SER A 70 -16.58 7.44 5.67
CA SER A 70 -17.46 6.27 5.84
C SER A 70 -16.65 5.01 6.13
N THR A 71 -17.29 3.96 6.63
CA THR A 71 -16.63 2.71 7.06
C THR A 71 -15.82 1.99 5.98
N THR A 72 -16.08 2.26 4.70
CA THR A 72 -15.37 1.67 3.55
C THR A 72 -14.50 2.69 2.80
N GLN A 73 -14.50 3.94 3.25
CA GLN A 73 -13.75 5.03 2.63
C GLN A 73 -12.49 5.32 3.44
N LEU A 74 -11.52 5.90 2.74
CA LEU A 74 -10.36 6.54 3.36
C LEU A 74 -10.30 7.95 2.80
N ASN A 75 -9.73 8.90 3.53
CA ASN A 75 -9.57 10.25 3.02
C ASN A 75 -8.10 10.62 2.79
N THR A 76 -7.22 10.46 3.77
CA THR A 76 -5.78 10.67 3.59
C THR A 76 -5.00 9.64 4.44
N PRO A 77 -4.86 8.39 3.96
CA PRO A 77 -4.09 7.38 4.66
C PRO A 77 -2.60 7.71 4.57
N LEU A 78 -1.95 7.93 5.73
CA LEU A 78 -0.55 8.35 5.79
C LEU A 78 0.38 7.25 6.32
N GLY A 79 0.04 6.71 7.49
CA GLY A 79 0.83 5.68 8.16
C GLY A 79 0.08 4.35 8.19
N ILE A 80 0.82 3.25 8.03
CA ILE A 80 0.27 1.90 8.17
C ILE A 80 1.22 1.02 8.99
N ALA A 81 0.65 0.08 9.74
CA ALA A 81 1.39 -0.90 10.53
C ALA A 81 0.63 -2.23 10.60
N LEU A 82 1.38 -3.32 10.77
CA LEU A 82 0.84 -4.65 11.05
C LEU A 82 1.17 -5.03 12.51
N ASP A 83 0.25 -5.70 13.18
CA ASP A 83 0.57 -6.41 14.42
C ASP A 83 1.11 -7.83 14.17
N GLN A 84 1.40 -8.56 15.24
CA GLN A 84 1.88 -9.94 15.18
C GLN A 84 0.86 -10.93 14.58
N TRP A 85 -0.43 -10.60 14.61
CA TRP A 85 -1.52 -11.39 14.03
C TRP A 85 -1.89 -10.93 12.62
N LYS A 86 -1.12 -9.99 12.05
CA LYS A 86 -1.31 -9.43 10.71
C LYS A 86 -2.59 -8.61 10.56
N ASN A 87 -3.10 -8.05 11.65
CA ASN A 87 -4.10 -7.00 11.57
C ASN A 87 -3.44 -5.72 11.05
N LEU A 88 -4.05 -5.09 10.05
CA LEU A 88 -3.56 -3.86 9.44
C LEU A 88 -4.22 -2.64 10.07
N TYR A 89 -3.40 -1.73 10.57
CA TYR A 89 -3.79 -0.46 11.15
C TYR A 89 -3.45 0.67 10.17
N VAL A 90 -4.39 1.58 9.95
CA VAL A 90 -4.25 2.69 9.01
C VAL A 90 -4.52 4.00 9.74
N ALA A 91 -3.54 4.90 9.74
CA ALA A 91 -3.70 6.27 10.20
C ALA A 91 -4.31 7.09 9.05
N ASP A 92 -5.63 7.26 9.08
CA ASP A 92 -6.41 8.01 8.10
C ASP A 92 -6.80 9.39 8.66
N ARG A 93 -6.48 10.45 7.93
CA ARG A 93 -6.87 11.82 8.30
C ARG A 93 -8.19 12.18 7.61
N PRO A 94 -9.12 12.87 8.30
CA PRO A 94 -10.36 13.37 7.72
C PRO A 94 -10.19 14.43 6.64
#